data_AF-A0A1K0FAM4-F1
#
_entry.id   AF-A0A1K0FAM4-F1
#
_cell.length_a   1.000
_cell.length_b   1.000
_cell.length_c   1.000
_cell.angle_alpha   90.00
_cell.angle_beta   90.00
_cell.angle_gamma   90.00
#
_symmetry.space_group_name_H-M   'P 1'
#
loop_
_entity.id
_entity.type
_entity.pdbx_description
1 polymer ?
#
loop_
_entity_poly.entity_id
_entity_poly.type
_entity_poly.pdbx_seq_one_letter_code
_entity_poly.pdbx_strand_id
1 'polypeptide(L)'
;MADMSRREVLRYGAAAAVSAATVAVGVQSITAARSDAAPQRAAADPRDFDEIYKGKKIKGKHNSNGKHELHINNKKLALTPIDTLFVPEDGSAPHVGVGYISAVNHYDPMEIDGDKHKDGLKKLAKKVVDTLGEFELSDEAGLAHHH
;
A
#
# COMPACT_ATOMS: atom_id res chain seq x y z
N MET A 1 36.94 -17.68 -10.44
CA MET A 1 35.74 -18.53 -10.63
C MET A 1 34.58 -17.59 -10.86
N ALA A 2 33.90 -17.70 -12.01
CA ALA A 2 32.88 -16.75 -12.45
C ALA A 2 31.58 -16.98 -11.67
N ASP A 3 31.11 -15.94 -10.97
CA ASP A 3 29.82 -15.96 -10.27
C ASP A 3 28.78 -15.32 -11.19
N MET A 4 28.06 -16.16 -11.93
CA MET A 4 26.97 -15.71 -12.81
C MET A 4 25.71 -15.50 -11.96
N SER A 5 25.24 -14.25 -11.91
CA SER A 5 24.04 -13.92 -11.15
C SER A 5 22.80 -14.58 -11.78
N ARG A 6 21.82 -14.98 -10.94
CA ARG A 6 20.55 -15.63 -11.35
C ARG A 6 19.78 -14.88 -12.45
N ARG A 7 20.10 -13.60 -12.69
CA ARG A 7 19.50 -12.76 -13.73
C ARG A 7 20.01 -13.07 -15.14
N GLU A 8 21.18 -13.69 -15.28
CA GLU A 8 21.77 -14.04 -16.59
C GLU A 8 21.22 -15.36 -17.14
N VAL A 9 20.93 -16.32 -16.27
CA VAL A 9 20.31 -17.61 -16.65
C VAL A 9 18.94 -17.39 -17.31
N LEU A 10 18.18 -16.39 -16.85
CA LEU A 10 16.85 -16.09 -17.39
C LEU A 10 16.90 -15.40 -18.76
N ARG A 11 18.03 -14.80 -19.15
CA ARG A 11 18.20 -14.15 -20.46
C ARG A 11 18.65 -15.10 -21.56
N TYR A 12 19.13 -16.29 -21.22
CA TYR A 12 19.65 -17.27 -22.19
C TYR A 12 18.66 -18.39 -22.57
N GLY A 13 17.45 -18.38 -22.01
CA GLY A 13 16.45 -19.45 -22.20
C GLY A 13 15.49 -19.29 -23.39
N ALA A 14 15.62 -18.25 -24.21
CA ALA A 14 14.64 -17.93 -25.26
C ALA A 14 15.22 -18.03 -26.68
N ALA A 15 15.93 -19.12 -26.97
CA ALA A 15 16.38 -19.42 -28.33
C ALA A 15 16.21 -20.90 -28.64
N ALA A 16 14.98 -21.31 -28.98
CA ALA A 16 14.74 -22.58 -29.64
C ALA A 16 13.52 -22.51 -30.58
N ALA A 17 13.85 -22.53 -31.88
CA ALA A 17 13.15 -23.11 -33.03
C ALA A 17 11.80 -22.54 -33.49
N VAL A 18 11.72 -22.18 -34.79
CA VAL A 18 10.85 -22.71 -35.87
C VAL A 18 11.27 -21.98 -37.18
N SER A 19 12.06 -22.60 -38.07
CA SER A 19 11.72 -23.40 -39.28
C SER A 19 11.64 -22.62 -40.61
N ALA A 20 12.53 -23.04 -41.53
CA ALA A 20 12.40 -23.24 -42.97
C ALA A 20 11.67 -22.24 -43.91
N ALA A 21 12.47 -21.75 -44.87
CA ALA A 21 12.22 -21.67 -46.31
C ALA A 21 11.16 -20.71 -46.89
N THR A 22 11.63 -20.00 -47.92
CA THR A 22 11.07 -19.75 -49.26
C THR A 22 10.94 -18.27 -49.68
N VAL A 23 11.52 -18.01 -50.84
CA VAL A 23 11.53 -16.84 -51.73
C VAL A 23 10.15 -16.16 -51.89
N ALA A 24 10.11 -14.83 -51.87
CA ALA A 24 9.54 -13.97 -52.95
C ALA A 24 9.20 -12.55 -52.48
N VAL A 25 9.43 -11.62 -53.40
CA VAL A 25 9.13 -10.19 -53.41
C VAL A 25 7.66 -9.89 -53.06
N GLY A 26 7.41 -8.91 -52.18
CA GLY A 26 6.05 -8.41 -51.94
C GLY A 26 5.99 -7.32 -50.87
N VAL A 27 5.73 -6.08 -51.31
CA VAL A 27 5.45 -4.90 -50.48
C VAL A 27 4.20 -5.17 -49.62
N GLN A 28 4.31 -5.05 -48.29
CA GLN A 28 3.16 -4.80 -47.40
C GLN A 28 3.60 -4.13 -46.10
N SER A 29 3.15 -2.89 -45.96
CA SER A 29 3.30 -2.00 -44.81
C SER A 29 2.59 -2.58 -43.58
N ILE A 30 3.36 -3.09 -42.62
CA ILE A 30 2.85 -3.48 -41.31
C ILE A 30 2.74 -2.22 -40.46
N THR A 31 1.53 -1.71 -40.34
CA THR A 31 1.14 -0.75 -39.30
C THR A 31 1.35 -1.41 -37.94
N ALA A 32 2.36 -0.96 -37.20
CA ALA A 32 2.54 -1.34 -35.82
C ALA A 32 1.34 -0.84 -35.01
N ALA A 33 0.45 -1.76 -34.62
CA ALA A 33 -0.59 -1.48 -33.65
C ALA A 33 0.10 -1.07 -32.34
N ARG A 34 0.00 0.21 -31.98
CA ARG A 34 0.29 0.69 -30.63
C ARG A 34 -0.64 -0.06 -29.69
N SER A 35 -0.10 -1.04 -28.98
CA SER A 35 -0.75 -1.58 -27.79
C SER A 35 -0.63 -0.50 -26.73
N ASP A 36 -1.68 0.32 -26.60
CA ASP A 36 -1.89 1.13 -25.41
C ASP A 36 -2.10 0.16 -24.25
N ALA A 37 -0.99 -0.16 -23.57
CA ALA A 37 -1.03 -0.92 -22.33
C ALA A 37 -1.91 -0.14 -21.35
N ALA A 38 -3.12 -0.65 -21.12
CA ALA A 38 -4.01 -0.12 -20.09
C ALA A 38 -3.22 -0.04 -18.78
N PRO A 39 -3.32 1.07 -18.01
CA PRO A 39 -2.60 1.19 -16.75
C PRO A 39 -3.02 0.03 -15.85
N GLN A 40 -2.08 -0.87 -15.59
CA GLN A 40 -2.28 -2.03 -14.74
C GLN A 40 -2.61 -1.49 -13.35
N ARG A 41 -3.89 -1.56 -12.94
CA ARG A 41 -4.29 -1.20 -11.57
C ARG A 41 -3.42 -2.04 -10.63
N ALA A 42 -2.67 -1.36 -9.77
CA ALA A 42 -1.93 -2.04 -8.72
C ALA A 42 -2.90 -2.94 -7.97
N ALA A 43 -2.49 -4.19 -7.71
CA ALA A 43 -3.29 -5.12 -6.92
C ALA A 43 -3.60 -4.47 -5.56
N ALA A 44 -4.85 -4.55 -5.12
CA ALA A 44 -5.26 -4.05 -3.81
C ALA A 44 -4.48 -4.79 -2.72
N ASP A 45 -4.05 -4.08 -1.68
CA ASP A 45 -3.37 -4.72 -0.56
C ASP A 45 -4.42 -5.54 0.21
N PRO A 46 -4.17 -6.81 0.58
CA PRO A 46 -5.10 -7.61 1.37
C PRO A 46 -5.51 -6.99 2.72
N ARG A 47 -4.75 -6.01 3.21
CA ARG A 47 -5.01 -5.24 4.42
C ARG A 47 -5.92 -4.02 4.18
N ASP A 48 -6.24 -3.70 2.93
CA ASP A 48 -7.21 -2.66 2.57
C ASP A 48 -8.59 -3.02 3.11
N PHE A 49 -9.37 -2.01 3.50
CA PHE A 49 -10.73 -2.23 4.01
C PHE A 49 -11.67 -1.09 3.63
N ASP A 50 -12.95 -1.43 3.49
CA ASP A 50 -14.08 -0.52 3.36
C ASP A 50 -15.25 -1.16 4.12
N GLU A 51 -15.53 -0.69 5.33
CA GLU A 51 -16.58 -1.25 6.21
C GLU A 51 -17.33 -0.15 6.97
N ILE A 52 -18.46 -0.50 7.58
CA ILE A 52 -19.20 0.41 8.47
C ILE A 52 -18.88 0.02 9.92
N TYR A 53 -18.44 0.98 10.72
CA TYR A 53 -18.20 0.81 12.15
C TYR A 53 -18.93 1.90 12.93
N LYS A 54 -19.81 1.48 13.85
CA LYS A 54 -20.66 2.38 14.66
C LYS A 54 -21.39 3.44 13.83
N GLY A 55 -21.96 3.03 12.70
CA GLY A 55 -22.71 3.92 11.80
C GLY A 55 -21.86 4.83 10.91
N LYS A 56 -20.52 4.84 11.06
CA LYS A 56 -19.61 5.60 10.20
C LYS A 56 -18.91 4.68 9.19
N LYS A 57 -18.81 5.12 7.94
CA LYS A 57 -18.07 4.42 6.90
C LYS A 57 -16.56 4.63 7.12
N ILE A 58 -15.81 3.57 7.35
CA ILE A 58 -14.35 3.60 7.47
C ILE A 58 -13.71 2.94 6.27
N LYS A 59 -12.71 3.59 5.67
CA LYS A 59 -11.96 3.07 4.54
C LYS A 59 -10.48 3.30 4.74
N GLY A 60 -9.68 2.25 4.65
CA GLY A 60 -8.23 2.30 4.76
C GLY A 60 -7.56 1.69 3.54
N LYS A 61 -6.47 2.31 3.10
CA LYS A 61 -5.65 1.82 2.01
C LYS A 61 -4.18 1.82 2.40
N HIS A 62 -3.54 0.66 2.28
CA HIS A 62 -2.11 0.52 2.48
C HIS A 62 -1.38 0.84 1.18
N ASN A 63 -0.38 1.72 1.28
CA ASN A 63 0.46 2.09 0.15
C ASN A 63 1.90 1.67 0.46
N SER A 64 2.58 1.05 -0.51
CA SER A 64 3.95 0.51 -0.36
C SER A 64 5.01 1.54 0.02
N ASN A 65 4.70 2.83 -0.05
CA ASN A 65 5.62 3.93 0.26
C ASN A 65 5.39 4.52 1.67
N GLY A 66 4.68 3.81 2.56
CA GLY A 66 4.32 4.31 3.89
C GLY A 66 3.27 5.45 3.89
N LYS A 67 2.72 5.77 2.72
CA LYS A 67 1.70 6.82 2.53
C LYS A 67 0.30 6.25 2.71
N HIS A 68 0.01 5.67 3.87
CA HIS A 68 -1.29 5.05 4.14
C HIS A 68 -2.41 6.08 4.07
N GLU A 69 -3.56 5.67 3.56
CA GLU A 69 -4.73 6.54 3.45
C GLU A 69 -5.82 6.02 4.39
N LEU A 70 -6.39 6.94 5.17
CA LEU A 70 -7.53 6.65 6.03
C LEU A 70 -8.65 7.65 5.79
N HIS A 71 -9.86 7.14 5.63
CA HIS A 71 -11.06 7.92 5.46
C HIS A 71 -12.15 7.50 6.45
N ILE A 72 -12.86 8.49 6.99
CA ILE A 72 -14.05 8.32 7.83
C ILE A 72 -15.16 9.17 7.21
N ASN A 73 -16.29 8.54 6.84
CA ASN A 73 -17.40 9.18 6.13
C ASN A 73 -16.94 9.98 4.90
N ASN A 74 -16.06 9.37 4.11
CA ASN A 74 -15.40 9.95 2.93
C ASN A 74 -14.44 11.12 3.21
N LYS A 75 -14.29 11.56 4.45
CA LYS A 75 -13.30 12.58 4.83
C LYS A 75 -11.95 11.96 5.13
N LYS A 76 -10.90 12.56 4.58
CA LYS A 76 -9.52 12.09 4.74
C LYS A 76 -9.00 12.44 6.13
N LEU A 77 -8.29 11.51 6.75
CA LEU A 77 -7.47 11.74 7.93
C LEU A 77 -6.00 11.65 7.55
N ALA A 78 -5.21 12.67 7.90
CA ALA A 78 -3.77 12.63 7.74
C ALA A 78 -3.14 11.70 8.77
N LEU A 79 -2.22 10.87 8.28
CA LEU A 79 -1.41 9.98 9.09
C LEU A 79 0.05 10.44 9.01
N THR A 80 0.68 10.61 10.17
CA THR A 80 2.08 10.98 10.26
C THR A 80 2.87 9.79 10.84
N PRO A 81 3.87 9.26 10.12
CA PRO A 81 4.76 8.26 10.66
C PRO A 81 5.72 8.90 11.66
N ILE A 82 5.97 8.22 12.77
CA ILE A 82 6.95 8.61 13.78
C ILE A 82 7.75 7.38 14.23
N ASP A 83 9.03 7.56 14.49
CA ASP A 83 9.84 6.53 15.13
C ASP A 83 9.63 6.60 16.64
N THR A 84 9.23 5.49 17.26
CA THR A 84 8.97 5.43 18.70
C THR A 84 9.31 4.07 19.30
N LEU A 85 9.48 4.04 20.62
CA LEU A 85 9.64 2.82 21.39
C LEU A 85 8.27 2.20 21.68
N PHE A 86 8.05 0.99 21.19
CA PHE A 86 6.90 0.18 21.53
C PHE A 86 7.23 -0.77 22.68
N VAL A 87 6.29 -0.89 23.61
CA VAL A 87 6.33 -1.86 24.71
C VAL A 87 5.11 -2.77 24.55
N PRO A 88 5.27 -3.94 23.90
CA PRO A 88 4.17 -4.84 23.62
C PRO A 88 3.48 -5.36 24.90
N GLU A 89 2.15 -5.42 24.90
CA GLU A 89 1.37 -5.97 26.01
C GLU A 89 1.51 -7.49 26.16
N ASP A 90 1.94 -8.18 25.10
CA ASP A 90 2.15 -9.65 25.10
C ASP A 90 3.44 -10.08 25.83
N GLY A 91 4.17 -9.13 26.42
CA GLY A 91 5.41 -9.36 27.15
C GLY A 91 6.63 -9.61 26.26
N SER A 92 6.49 -9.46 24.93
CA SER A 92 7.65 -9.45 24.05
C SER A 92 8.56 -8.25 24.30
N ALA A 93 9.83 -8.36 23.89
CA ALA A 93 10.83 -7.35 24.18
C ALA A 93 10.46 -6.00 23.54
N PRO A 94 10.67 -4.87 24.23
CA PRO A 94 10.48 -3.55 23.64
C PRO A 94 11.30 -3.38 22.37
N HIS A 95 10.72 -2.71 21.38
CA HIS A 95 11.36 -2.47 20.09
C HIS A 95 11.11 -1.05 19.58
N VAL A 96 12.03 -0.54 18.78
CA VAL A 96 11.84 0.72 18.05
C VAL A 96 11.18 0.38 16.72
N GLY A 97 10.09 1.08 16.40
CA GLY A 97 9.33 0.88 15.18
C GLY A 97 8.67 2.16 14.68
N VAL A 98 8.05 2.07 13.52
CA VAL A 98 7.29 3.18 12.92
C VAL A 98 5.84 3.12 13.42
N GLY A 99 5.49 4.06 14.28
CA GLY A 99 4.11 4.30 14.68
C GLY A 99 3.44 5.32 13.77
N TYR A 100 2.12 5.23 13.66
CA TYR A 100 1.32 6.23 12.94
C TYR A 100 0.40 6.96 13.91
N ILE A 101 0.43 8.29 13.81
CA ILE A 101 -0.40 9.21 14.59
C ILE A 101 -1.29 10.02 13.65
N SER A 102 -2.30 10.66 14.23
CA SER A 102 -3.17 11.61 13.53
C SER A 102 -3.48 12.79 14.44
N ALA A 103 -4.18 13.81 13.92
CA ALA A 103 -4.68 14.92 14.73
C ALA A 103 -5.63 14.46 15.85
N VAL A 104 -6.36 13.35 15.64
CA VAL A 104 -7.32 12.79 16.61
C VAL A 104 -6.67 11.78 17.55
N ASN A 105 -5.62 11.09 17.11
CA ASN A 105 -4.87 10.10 17.88
C ASN A 105 -3.38 10.44 17.86
N HIS A 106 -3.01 11.46 18.63
CA HIS A 106 -1.70 12.10 18.54
C HIS A 106 -0.65 11.49 19.48
N TYR A 107 -1.07 11.05 20.66
CA TYR A 107 -0.17 10.61 21.74
C TYR A 107 -0.18 9.10 21.98
N ASP A 108 -0.84 8.34 21.12
CA ASP A 108 -0.85 6.88 21.18
C ASP A 108 -0.54 6.29 19.80
N PRO A 109 0.76 6.28 19.41
CA PRO A 109 1.18 5.81 18.09
C PRO A 109 0.77 4.36 17.88
N MET A 110 0.29 4.05 16.68
CA MET A 110 -0.14 2.68 16.35
C MET A 110 0.74 2.08 15.26
N GLU A 111 1.24 0.87 15.48
CA GLU A 111 1.86 0.07 14.44
C GLU A 111 0.77 -0.42 13.48
N ILE A 112 0.93 -0.11 12.18
CA ILE A 112 -0.05 -0.48 11.14
C ILE A 112 0.51 -1.41 10.06
N ASP A 113 1.82 -1.63 10.07
CA ASP A 113 2.52 -2.48 9.11
C ASP A 113 3.15 -3.70 9.81
N GLY A 114 3.44 -4.73 9.01
CA GLY A 114 4.02 -5.99 9.48
C GLY A 114 2.97 -7.05 9.84
N ASP A 115 3.39 -8.32 9.83
CA ASP A 115 2.48 -9.47 9.93
C ASP A 115 1.63 -9.45 11.21
N LYS A 116 2.23 -9.05 12.33
CA LYS A 116 1.55 -8.93 13.63
C LYS A 116 0.57 -7.76 13.71
N HIS A 117 0.78 -6.72 12.89
CA HIS A 117 0.02 -5.47 12.95
C HIS A 117 -0.75 -5.21 11.65
N LYS A 118 -1.03 -6.26 10.86
CA LYS A 118 -1.78 -6.18 9.60
C LYS A 118 -3.14 -5.48 9.71
N ASP A 119 -3.75 -5.53 10.90
CA ASP A 119 -5.04 -4.89 11.20
C ASP A 119 -4.87 -3.51 11.87
N GLY A 120 -3.65 -3.01 12.02
CA GLY A 120 -3.35 -1.79 12.77
C GLY A 120 -4.01 -0.55 12.16
N LEU A 121 -4.02 -0.39 10.83
CA LEU A 121 -4.73 0.73 10.18
C LEU A 121 -6.24 0.67 10.47
N LYS A 122 -6.82 -0.53 10.50
CA LYS A 122 -8.24 -0.75 10.86
C LYS A 122 -8.48 -0.45 12.34
N LYS A 123 -7.58 -0.87 13.24
CA LYS A 123 -7.66 -0.55 14.67
C LYS A 123 -7.58 0.96 14.90
N LEU A 124 -6.69 1.66 14.20
CA LEU A 124 -6.57 3.12 14.25
C LEU A 124 -7.88 3.78 13.78
N ALA A 125 -8.46 3.32 12.67
CA ALA A 125 -9.74 3.81 12.16
C ALA A 125 -10.86 3.69 13.20
N LYS A 126 -10.98 2.51 13.82
CA LYS A 126 -11.98 2.24 14.86
C LYS A 126 -11.76 3.13 16.08
N LYS A 127 -10.51 3.27 16.51
CA LYS A 127 -10.14 4.15 17.61
C LYS A 127 -10.51 5.61 17.33
N VAL A 128 -10.24 6.11 16.12
CA VAL A 128 -10.62 7.48 15.75
C VAL A 128 -12.14 7.65 15.74
N VAL A 129 -12.90 6.67 15.24
CA VAL A 129 -14.37 6.69 15.34
C VAL A 129 -14.83 6.69 16.80
N ASP A 130 -14.19 5.89 17.66
CA ASP A 130 -14.49 5.85 19.09
C ASP A 130 -14.20 7.19 19.79
N THR A 131 -13.11 7.87 19.42
CA THR A 131 -12.77 9.22 19.92
C THR A 131 -13.74 10.29 19.41
N LEU A 132 -14.18 10.20 18.14
CA LEU A 132 -15.11 11.16 17.54
C LEU A 132 -16.54 11.03 18.11
N GLY A 133 -16.99 9.83 18.46
CA GLY A 133 -18.37 9.59 18.88
C GLY A 133 -19.36 10.04 17.80
N GLU A 134 -20.23 11.00 18.14
CA GLU A 134 -21.22 11.56 17.21
C GLU A 134 -20.62 12.58 16.23
N PHE A 135 -19.42 13.10 16.48
CA PHE A 135 -18.81 14.14 15.66
C PHE A 135 -18.25 13.59 14.33
N GLU A 136 -18.06 14.50 13.37
CA GLU A 136 -17.45 14.20 12.06
C GLU A 136 -16.06 14.84 11.97
N LEU A 137 -15.19 14.28 11.12
CA LEU A 137 -13.93 14.92 10.80
C LEU A 137 -14.19 16.30 10.15
N SER A 138 -13.35 17.28 10.47
CA SER A 138 -13.28 18.51 9.67
C SER A 138 -12.50 18.24 8.39
N ASP A 139 -12.57 19.17 7.44
CA ASP A 139 -11.78 19.07 6.20
C ASP A 139 -10.29 19.30 6.48
N GLU A 140 -9.97 20.00 7.57
CA GLU A 140 -8.61 20.24 8.07
C GLU A 140 -7.95 18.97 8.61
N ALA A 141 -8.72 17.95 9.01
CA ALA A 141 -8.18 16.68 9.48
C ALA A 141 -7.36 15.93 8.42
N GLY A 142 -7.54 16.28 7.13
CA GLY A 142 -6.77 15.72 6.02
C GLY A 142 -5.45 16.43 5.75
N LEU A 143 -5.14 17.52 6.46
CA LEU A 143 -3.89 18.26 6.31
C LEU A 143 -2.75 17.52 7.00
N ALA A 144 -1.61 17.42 6.32
CA ALA A 144 -0.43 16.80 6.90
C ALA A 144 0.07 17.60 8.11
N HIS A 145 0.49 16.88 9.15
CA HIS A 145 1.13 17.45 10.33
C HIS A 145 2.58 16.95 10.40
N HIS A 146 3.51 17.83 10.75
CA HIS A 146 4.95 17.54 10.81
C HIS A 146 5.43 17.54 12.26
N HIS A 147 6.30 16.58 12.59
CA HIS A 147 6.94 16.41 13.90
C HIS A 147 8.46 16.38 13.75
#